data_AF-A0A9D3VA20-F1
#
_entry.id   AF-A0A9D3VA20-F1
#
_cell.length_a   1.000
_cell.length_b   1.000
_cell.length_c   1.000
_cell.angle_alpha   90.00
_cell.angle_beta   90.00
_cell.angle_gamma   90.00
#
_symmetry.space_group_name_H-M   'P 1'
#
loop_
_entity.id
_entity.type
_entity.pdbx_description
1 polymer ?
#
loop_
_entity_poly.entity_id
_entity_poly.type
_entity_poly.pdbx_seq_one_letter_code
_entity_poly.pdbx_strand_id
1 'polypeptide(L)' 'MRLSIMKTLLICFALINMIVVQVDAAARSGVTYIHPEVLDPCKRPGGPHSGCYPDPKSAPTQAKTYNRGCSRHHRCRQ' A
#
# COMPACT_ATOMS: atom_id res chain seq x y z
N MET A 1 22.27 -28.09 -39.47
CA MET A 1 21.80 -26.74 -39.08
C MET A 1 20.71 -26.74 -38.00
N ARG A 2 19.63 -27.54 -38.08
CA ARG A 2 18.52 -27.52 -37.08
C ARG A 2 18.90 -27.88 -35.63
N LEU A 3 19.85 -28.80 -35.44
CA LEU A 3 20.27 -29.23 -34.09
C LEU A 3 21.03 -28.13 -33.32
N SER A 4 21.74 -27.26 -34.04
CA SER A 4 22.42 -26.10 -33.44
C SER A 4 21.41 -25.09 -32.93
N ILE A 5 20.38 -24.78 -33.74
CA ILE A 5 19.33 -23.81 -33.43
C ILE A 5 18.55 -24.20 -32.16
N MET A 6 18.16 -25.47 -32.01
CA MET A 6 17.47 -25.91 -30.79
C MET A 6 18.36 -25.78 -29.55
N LYS A 7 19.66 -26.06 -29.67
CA LYS A 7 20.63 -25.89 -28.58
C LYS A 7 20.80 -24.41 -28.21
N THR A 8 20.90 -23.51 -29.19
CA THR A 8 20.98 -22.07 -28.92
C THR A 8 19.71 -21.57 -28.23
N LEU A 9 18.53 -22.01 -28.68
CA LEU A 9 17.26 -21.64 -28.05
C LEU A 9 17.18 -22.12 -26.61
N LEU A 10 17.56 -23.37 -26.31
CA LEU A 10 17.56 -23.91 -24.95
C LEU A 10 18.50 -23.13 -24.02
N ILE A 11 19.68 -22.76 -24.51
CA ILE A 11 20.63 -21.93 -23.75
C ILE A 11 20.05 -20.54 -23.49
N CYS A 12 19.46 -19.90 -24.50
CA CYS A 12 18.79 -18.60 -24.34
C CYS A 12 17.65 -18.67 -23.32
N PHE A 13 16.80 -19.70 -23.38
CA PHE A 13 15.72 -19.90 -22.41
C PHE A 13 16.27 -20.09 -21.00
N ALA A 14 17.32 -20.88 -20.82
CA ALA A 14 17.94 -21.09 -19.50
C ALA A 14 18.47 -19.78 -18.90
N LEU A 15 19.12 -18.94 -19.72
CA LEU A 15 19.64 -17.64 -19.29
C LEU A 15 18.52 -16.67 -18.88
N ILE A 16 17.45 -16.59 -19.67
CA ILE A 16 16.30 -15.73 -19.35
C ILE A 16 15.65 -16.15 -18.02
N ASN A 17 15.44 -17.46 -17.82
CA ASN A 17 14.86 -17.97 -16.57
C ASN A 17 15.74 -17.65 -15.35
N MET A 18 17.07 -17.78 -15.48
CA MET A 18 18.01 -17.40 -14.41
C MET A 18 17.89 -15.92 -14.03
N ILE A 19 17.77 -15.04 -15.03
CA ILE A 19 17.61 -13.58 -14.80
C ILE A 19 16.28 -13.29 -14.12
N VAL A 20 15.18 -13.88 -14.59
CA VAL A 20 13.84 -13.69 -13.99
C VAL A 20 13.83 -14.14 -12.53
N VAL A 21 14.40 -15.30 -12.22
CA VAL A 21 14.48 -15.81 -10.84
C VAL A 21 15.32 -14.90 -9.93
N GLN A 22 16.43 -14.35 -10.43
CA GLN A 22 17.25 -13.41 -9.68
C GLN A 22 16.53 -12.07 -9.43
N VAL A 23 15.82 -11.54 -10.43
CA VAL A 23 15.03 -10.30 -10.28
C VAL A 23 13.90 -10.50 -9.28
N ASP A 24 13.21 -11.64 -9.32
CA ASP A 24 12.13 -11.97 -8.37
C ASP A 24 12.67 -12.15 -6.94
N ALA A 25 13.82 -12.81 -6.80
CA ALA A 25 14.49 -12.96 -5.51
C ALA A 25 14.98 -11.61 -4.95
N ALA A 26 15.58 -10.77 -5.79
CA ALA A 26 16.03 -9.43 -5.43
C ALA A 26 14.84 -8.53 -5.06
N ALA A 27 13.77 -8.56 -5.84
CA ALA A 27 12.53 -7.85 -5.53
C ALA A 27 11.94 -8.31 -4.20
N ARG A 28 11.87 -9.61 -3.93
CA ARG A 28 11.37 -10.12 -2.65
C ARG A 28 12.28 -9.78 -1.46
N SER A 29 13.59 -9.70 -1.66
CA SER A 29 14.55 -9.31 -0.62
C SER A 29 14.65 -7.80 -0.37
N GLY A 30 14.23 -6.99 -1.35
CA GLY A 30 14.34 -5.53 -1.31
C GLY A 30 13.02 -4.79 -1.08
N VAL A 31 11.88 -5.48 -1.07
CA VAL A 31 10.58 -4.86 -0.74
C VAL A 31 10.50 -4.71 0.78
N THR A 32 11.03 -3.59 1.27
CA THR A 32 10.55 -2.99 2.51
C THR A 32 9.12 -2.53 2.27
N TYR A 33 8.16 -3.43 2.49
CA TYR A 33 6.76 -3.05 2.53
C TYR A 33 6.64 -1.87 3.49
N ILE A 34 6.12 -0.75 2.99
CA ILE A 34 5.76 0.37 3.86
C ILE A 34 4.82 -0.21 4.91
N HIS A 35 5.18 -0.06 6.18
CA HIS A 35 4.40 -0.62 7.28
C HIS A 35 2.93 -0.20 7.09
N PRO A 36 1.94 -1.11 7.19
CA PRO A 36 0.54 -0.77 6.93
C PRO A 36 0.03 0.41 7.76
N GLU A 37 0.64 0.66 8.92
CA GLU A 37 0.37 1.81 9.79
C GLU A 37 0.77 3.17 9.20
N VAL A 38 1.55 3.21 8.12
CA VAL A 38 1.89 4.46 7.42
C VAL A 38 0.82 4.85 6.40
N LEU A 39 0.00 3.90 5.95
CA LEU A 39 -1.10 4.15 5.00
C LEU A 39 -2.32 4.78 5.68
N ASP A 40 -2.54 4.49 6.96
CA ASP A 40 -3.58 5.12 7.78
C ASP A 40 -2.96 6.22 8.64
N PRO A 41 -3.19 7.50 8.34
CA PRO A 41 -2.66 8.62 9.13
C PRO A 41 -3.00 8.52 10.62
N CYS A 42 -4.08 7.82 10.98
CA CYS A 42 -4.50 7.64 12.36
C CYS A 42 -3.73 6.54 13.12
N LYS A 43 -3.03 5.65 12.42
CA LYS A 43 -2.26 4.55 13.02
C LYS A 43 -0.77 4.85 13.10
N ARG A 44 -0.34 6.03 12.64
CA ARG A 44 1.07 6.42 12.69
C ARG A 44 1.56 6.46 14.15
N PRO A 45 2.79 6.02 14.47
CA PRO A 45 3.37 6.25 15.78
C PRO A 45 3.56 7.75 16.06
N GLY A 46 3.43 8.17 17.32
CA GLY A 46 3.58 9.57 17.73
C GLY A 46 2.44 10.16 18.58
N GLY A 47 1.46 9.34 18.98
CA GLY A 47 0.36 9.76 19.84
C GLY A 47 -0.94 10.06 19.09
N PRO A 48 -1.93 10.70 19.75
CA PRO A 48 -3.22 10.99 19.15
C PRO A 48 -3.09 11.97 17.99
N HIS A 49 -3.54 11.54 16.80
CA HIS A 49 -3.55 12.40 15.63
C HIS A 49 -4.83 13.23 15.57
N SER A 50 -4.71 14.51 15.24
CA SER A 50 -5.86 15.41 15.13
C SER A 50 -6.86 14.89 14.09
N GLY A 51 -8.13 14.72 14.48
CA GLY A 51 -9.18 14.20 13.59
C GLY A 51 -9.30 12.67 13.57
N CYS A 52 -8.38 11.95 14.23
CA CYS A 52 -8.45 10.51 14.41
C CYS A 52 -9.19 10.20 15.70
N TYR A 53 -10.22 9.38 15.60
CA TYR A 53 -11.05 9.03 16.75
C TYR A 53 -10.48 7.77 17.43
N PRO A 54 -10.22 7.80 18.75
CA PRO A 54 -9.57 6.68 19.45
C PRO A 54 -10.46 5.41 19.50
N ASP A 55 -11.78 5.57 19.50
CA ASP A 55 -12.74 4.46 19.43
C ASP A 55 -13.56 4.52 18.12
N PRO A 56 -13.32 3.61 17.15
CA PRO A 56 -14.07 3.58 15.90
C PRO A 56 -15.55 3.21 16.05
N LYS A 57 -15.99 2.71 17.21
CA LYS A 57 -17.41 2.38 17.48
C LYS A 57 -18.18 3.50 18.17
N SER A 58 -17.49 4.53 18.63
CA SER A 58 -18.12 5.64 19.34
C SER A 58 -18.79 6.62 18.38
N ALA A 59 -19.72 7.42 18.91
CA ALA A 59 -20.37 8.47 18.14
C ALA A 59 -19.35 9.54 17.73
N PRO A 60 -19.36 10.02 16.46
CA PRO A 60 -18.50 11.08 16.02
C PRO A 60 -18.64 12.31 16.92
N THR A 61 -17.54 12.73 17.55
CA THR A 61 -17.54 13.94 18.39
C THR A 61 -17.11 15.15 17.58
N GLN A 62 -17.67 16.30 17.93
CA GLN A 62 -17.38 17.55 17.29
C GLN A 62 -15.91 17.96 17.50
N ALA A 63 -15.18 18.19 16.41
CA ALA A 63 -13.74 18.51 16.47
C ALA A 63 -13.43 19.94 16.97
N LYS A 64 -14.43 20.83 17.04
CA LYS A 64 -14.28 22.23 17.46
C LYS A 64 -15.47 22.65 18.32
N THR A 65 -15.25 23.58 19.25
CA THR A 65 -16.27 24.11 20.17
C THR A 65 -17.40 24.84 19.46
N TYR A 66 -17.15 25.41 18.28
CA TYR A 66 -18.18 26.11 17.50
C TYR A 66 -18.91 25.14 16.56
N ASN A 67 -20.22 25.30 16.47
CA ASN A 67 -21.07 24.55 15.55
C ASN A 67 -21.04 25.21 14.16
N ARG A 68 -20.59 24.46 13.14
CA ARG A 68 -20.58 24.94 11.75
C ARG A 68 -21.99 24.99 11.14
N GLY A 69 -22.99 24.47 11.85
CA GLY A 69 -24.33 24.30 11.33
C GLY A 69 -24.36 23.33 10.15
N CYS A 70 -25.52 23.24 9.53
CA CYS A 70 -25.72 22.43 8.34
C CYS A 70 -25.70 23.29 7.09
N SER A 71 -24.76 23.06 6.18
CA SER A 71 -24.88 23.67 4.85
C SER A 71 -25.76 22.81 3.95
N ARG A 72 -26.62 23.45 3.15
CA ARG A 72 -27.52 22.78 2.19
C ARG A 72 -26.76 21.95 1.15
N HIS A 73 -25.49 22.29 0.93
CA HIS A 73 -24.61 21.66 -0.06
C HIS A 73 -24.04 20.33 0.43
N HIS A 74 -23.82 20.16 1.74
CA HIS A 74 -23.12 18.99 2.26
C HIS A 74 -24.02 17.99 3.00
N ARG A 75 -25.35 18.21 3.05
CA ARG A 75 -26.37 17.38 3.72
C ARG A 75 -25.84 16.76 5.03
N CYS A 76 -26.22 17.33 6.17
CA CYS A 76 -25.77 16.81 7.45
C CYS A 76 -25.98 15.32 7.56
N ARG A 77 -24.96 14.63 8.06
CA ARG A 77 -25.13 13.27 8.56
C ARG A 77 -26.17 13.38 9.68
N GLN A 78 -27.34 12.79 9.45
CA GLN A 78 -28.33 12.54 10.49
C GLN A 78 -27.76 11.54 11.50
#